data_AF-A0A0V0Q083-F1
#
_entry.id   AF-A0A0V0Q083-F1
#
_cell.length_a   1.000
_cell.length_b   1.000
_cell.length_c   1.000
_cell.angle_alpha   90.00
_cell.angle_beta   90.00
_cell.angle_gamma   90.00
#
_symmetry.space_group_name_H-M   'P 1'
#
loop_
_entity.id
_entity.type
_entity.pdbx_description
1 polymer ?
#
loop_
_entity_poly.entity_id
_entity_poly.type
_entity_poly.pdbx_seq_one_letter_code
_entity_poly.pdbx_strand_id
1 'polypeptide(L)'
;MASAQLVSIRNAIISRHKQIRPLEAATLTEIAVVTRPNRVLPGPPYPHVDLEGHWRFFLDHLSRFHAAHGQPVPSARFMGGREYDMIRAGSDARPDAVDRARVLRDGVMILPSVEPGSGPFPGRPMRWTVEPATEGERIFALSLYLALMTETCLSLIGPRGPVIVEGPFARNADYLAMLSALRADGVETASSATGTSVGAVMLCLEKGAAPATEPVVTGDAGPMRDYAMRWQAHL
;
A
#
# COMPACT_ATOMS: atom_id res chain seq x y z
N MET A 1 -23.69 -8.76 -5.68
CA MET A 1 -22.50 -9.66 -5.65
C MET A 1 -21.54 -9.14 -6.70
N ALA A 2 -20.41 -8.56 -6.29
CA ALA A 2 -19.43 -8.00 -7.21
C ALA A 2 -18.60 -9.15 -7.81
N SER A 3 -18.74 -9.38 -9.11
CA SER A 3 -17.86 -10.30 -9.85
C SER A 3 -16.51 -9.60 -10.00
N ALA A 4 -15.48 -10.13 -9.34
CA ALA A 4 -14.11 -9.73 -9.60
C ALA A 4 -13.74 -10.12 -11.04
N GLN A 5 -12.87 -9.37 -11.69
CA GLN A 5 -12.39 -9.71 -13.02
C GLN A 5 -10.88 -9.84 -13.00
N LEU A 6 -10.40 -10.89 -13.64
CA LEU A 6 -9.00 -11.27 -13.69
C LEU A 6 -8.38 -10.81 -14.99
N VAL A 7 -7.12 -10.39 -14.97
CA VAL A 7 -6.33 -10.23 -16.20
C VAL A 7 -5.13 -11.15 -16.12
N SER A 8 -5.11 -12.19 -16.97
CA SER A 8 -3.97 -13.09 -17.09
C SER A 8 -3.02 -12.58 -18.19
N ILE A 9 -1.76 -12.35 -17.83
CA ILE A 9 -0.68 -12.00 -18.77
C ILE A 9 0.28 -13.18 -18.82
N ARG A 10 0.22 -13.99 -19.88
CA ARG A 10 1.20 -15.07 -20.10
C ARG A 10 2.44 -14.55 -20.80
N ASN A 11 3.55 -14.48 -20.09
CA ASN A 11 4.88 -14.41 -20.69
C ASN A 11 5.44 -15.83 -20.84
N ALA A 12 5.26 -16.43 -22.02
CA ALA A 12 6.03 -17.61 -22.40
C ALA A 12 7.23 -17.15 -23.23
N ILE A 13 8.44 -17.56 -22.82
CA ILE A 13 9.72 -17.25 -23.48
C ILE A 13 9.77 -17.81 -24.92
N ILE A 14 8.80 -18.64 -25.33
CA ILE A 14 8.68 -19.27 -26.65
C ILE A 14 7.27 -19.06 -27.24
N SER A 15 6.81 -17.81 -27.35
CA SER A 15 5.55 -17.49 -28.05
C SER A 15 5.79 -16.47 -29.16
N ARG A 16 5.14 -16.64 -30.32
CA ARG A 16 5.19 -15.64 -31.42
C ARG A 16 4.41 -14.36 -31.12
N HIS A 17 3.59 -14.35 -30.07
CA HIS A 17 2.71 -13.23 -29.71
C HIS A 17 2.70 -12.95 -28.20
N LYS A 18 2.55 -11.68 -27.80
CA LYS A 18 2.06 -11.29 -26.47
C LYS A 18 0.54 -11.27 -26.49
N GLN A 19 -0.09 -11.69 -25.40
CA GLN A 19 -1.55 -11.78 -25.29
C GLN A 19 -1.99 -11.26 -23.92
N ILE A 20 -3.13 -10.58 -23.90
CA ILE A 20 -3.83 -10.18 -22.67
C ILE A 20 -5.23 -10.79 -22.73
N ARG A 21 -5.62 -11.48 -21.66
CA ARG A 21 -6.91 -12.16 -21.57
C ARG A 21 -7.62 -11.73 -20.28
N PRO A 22 -8.60 -10.82 -20.34
CA PRO A 22 -9.56 -10.66 -19.27
C PRO A 22 -10.41 -11.93 -19.10
N LEU A 23 -10.61 -12.35 -17.85
CA LEU A 23 -11.38 -13.52 -17.44
C LEU A 23 -12.46 -13.09 -16.46
N GLU A 24 -13.63 -13.71 -16.59
CA GLU A 24 -14.72 -13.59 -15.62
C GLU A 24 -14.37 -14.47 -14.41
N ALA A 25 -14.33 -13.91 -13.19
CA ALA A 25 -13.75 -14.66 -12.07
C ALA A 25 -14.61 -15.83 -11.57
N ALA A 26 -15.92 -15.87 -11.84
CA ALA A 26 -16.76 -16.98 -11.40
C ALA A 26 -16.63 -18.23 -12.30
N THR A 27 -16.34 -18.05 -13.58
CA THR A 27 -16.32 -19.13 -14.59
C THR A 27 -14.97 -19.33 -15.27
N LEU A 28 -14.00 -18.42 -15.03
CA LEU A 28 -12.74 -18.33 -15.78
C LEU A 28 -12.95 -18.28 -17.30
N THR A 29 -14.13 -17.84 -17.75
CA THR A 29 -14.43 -17.70 -19.17
C THR A 29 -13.72 -16.48 -19.72
N GLU A 30 -13.13 -16.64 -20.90
CA GLU A 30 -12.46 -15.59 -21.65
C GLU A 30 -13.44 -14.51 -22.08
N ILE A 31 -13.31 -13.31 -21.49
CA ILE A 31 -14.17 -12.16 -21.80
C ILE A 31 -13.74 -11.55 -23.14
N ALA A 32 -12.44 -11.48 -23.37
CA ALA A 32 -11.83 -11.00 -24.60
C ALA A 32 -10.37 -11.47 -24.69
N VAL A 33 -9.81 -11.48 -25.89
CA VAL A 33 -8.37 -11.63 -26.10
C VAL A 33 -7.91 -10.62 -27.09
N VAL A 34 -6.83 -9.93 -26.72
CA VAL A 34 -6.10 -9.11 -27.68
C VAL A 34 -4.66 -9.56 -27.70
N THR A 35 -4.13 -9.69 -28.92
CA THR A 35 -2.80 -10.24 -29.17
C THR A 35 -1.98 -9.29 -30.02
N ARG A 36 -0.67 -9.31 -29.81
CA ARG A 36 0.31 -8.57 -30.61
C ARG A 36 1.48 -9.47 -30.96
N PRO A 37 1.95 -9.49 -32.22
CA PRO A 37 3.14 -10.24 -32.60
C PRO A 37 4.41 -9.66 -31.94
N ASN A 38 5.35 -10.53 -31.57
CA ASN A 38 6.65 -10.14 -31.02
C ASN A 38 7.55 -9.60 -32.15
N ARG A 39 7.38 -8.31 -32.50
CA ARG A 39 8.19 -7.65 -33.52
C ARG A 39 9.62 -7.45 -33.01
N VAL A 40 10.59 -7.88 -33.82
CA VAL A 40 12.01 -7.59 -33.63
C VAL A 40 12.36 -6.35 -34.46
N LEU A 41 12.95 -5.36 -33.82
CA LEU A 41 13.45 -4.16 -34.46
C LEU A 41 14.93 -4.37 -34.83
N PRO A 42 15.34 -4.01 -36.06
CA PRO A 42 16.76 -3.95 -36.40
C PRO A 42 17.40 -2.75 -35.68
N GLY A 43 18.62 -2.93 -35.15
CA GLY A 43 19.38 -1.85 -34.53
C GLY A 43 20.67 -2.36 -33.87
N PRO A 44 21.69 -1.50 -33.67
CA PRO A 44 22.90 -1.88 -32.97
C PRO A 44 22.65 -1.99 -31.45
N PRO A 45 23.38 -2.86 -30.72
CA PRO A 45 24.39 -3.82 -31.21
C PRO A 45 23.80 -5.09 -31.82
N TYR A 46 22.52 -5.40 -31.59
CA TYR A 46 21.81 -6.55 -32.16
C TYR A 46 20.31 -6.24 -32.36
N PRO A 47 19.64 -6.92 -33.30
CA PRO A 47 18.19 -6.90 -33.38
C PRO A 47 17.58 -7.22 -32.01
N HIS A 48 16.62 -6.40 -31.58
CA HIS A 48 16.03 -6.48 -30.25
C HIS A 48 14.51 -6.40 -30.34
N VAL A 49 13.84 -6.90 -29.31
CA VAL A 49 12.39 -6.88 -29.24
C VAL A 49 11.89 -5.44 -29.11
N ASP A 50 10.78 -5.11 -29.78
CA ASP A 50 10.10 -3.83 -29.65
C ASP A 50 9.45 -3.66 -28.26
N LEU A 51 10.27 -3.27 -27.27
CA LEU A 51 9.84 -3.09 -25.88
C LEU A 51 8.84 -1.94 -25.75
N GLU A 52 9.07 -0.82 -26.43
CA GLU A 52 8.18 0.35 -26.39
C GLU A 52 6.82 0.03 -27.01
N GLY A 53 6.79 -0.67 -28.13
CA GLY A 53 5.55 -1.14 -28.73
C GLY A 53 4.80 -2.15 -27.86
N HIS A 54 5.51 -2.98 -27.07
CA HIS A 54 4.88 -3.83 -26.06
C HIS A 54 4.30 -3.01 -24.91
N TRP A 55 5.07 -2.05 -24.39
CA TRP A 55 4.62 -1.19 -23.31
C TRP A 55 3.33 -0.44 -23.69
N ARG A 56 3.32 0.20 -24.87
CA ARG A 56 2.13 0.89 -25.40
C ARG A 56 0.95 -0.06 -25.62
N PHE A 57 1.21 -1.27 -26.12
CA PHE A 57 0.18 -2.29 -26.28
C PHE A 57 -0.45 -2.71 -24.95
N PHE A 58 0.36 -2.95 -23.91
CA PHE A 58 -0.14 -3.28 -22.57
C PHE A 58 -0.96 -2.13 -22.00
N LEU A 59 -0.44 -0.90 -22.03
CA LEU A 59 -1.13 0.25 -21.47
C LEU A 59 -2.46 0.54 -22.17
N ASP A 60 -2.51 0.52 -23.50
CA ASP A 60 -3.74 0.78 -24.27
C ASP A 60 -4.83 -0.25 -23.94
N HIS A 61 -4.47 -1.55 -23.95
CA HIS A 61 -5.46 -2.60 -23.76
C HIS A 61 -5.86 -2.78 -22.29
N LEU A 62 -4.94 -2.62 -21.34
CA LEU A 62 -5.29 -2.59 -19.92
C LEU A 62 -6.21 -1.41 -19.62
N SER A 63 -5.96 -0.23 -20.18
CA SER A 63 -6.82 0.95 -20.01
C SER A 63 -8.20 0.74 -20.63
N ARG A 64 -8.27 0.16 -21.83
CA ARG A 64 -9.53 -0.17 -22.50
C ARG A 64 -10.34 -1.22 -21.76
N PHE A 65 -9.69 -2.29 -21.28
CA PHE A 65 -10.36 -3.31 -20.47
C PHE A 65 -10.84 -2.72 -19.14
N HIS A 66 -10.05 -1.86 -18.51
CA HIS A 66 -10.47 -1.13 -17.32
C HIS A 66 -11.66 -0.21 -17.57
N ALA A 67 -11.67 0.55 -18.68
CA ALA A 67 -12.78 1.44 -19.02
C ALA A 67 -14.07 0.67 -19.41
N ALA A 68 -13.92 -0.48 -20.07
CA ALA A 68 -15.05 -1.27 -20.55
C ALA A 68 -15.65 -2.19 -19.47
N HIS A 69 -14.85 -2.63 -18.50
CA HIS A 69 -15.25 -3.67 -17.56
C HIS A 69 -14.84 -3.43 -16.09
N GLY A 70 -14.03 -2.41 -15.82
CA GLY A 70 -13.46 -2.19 -14.50
C GLY A 70 -14.45 -1.62 -13.48
N GLN A 71 -14.41 -2.17 -12.26
CA GLN A 71 -14.74 -1.42 -11.05
C GLN A 71 -13.41 -0.87 -10.51
N PRO A 72 -13.08 0.42 -10.73
CA PRO A 72 -11.84 0.97 -10.21
C PRO A 72 -11.79 0.81 -8.71
N VAL A 73 -10.70 0.25 -8.20
CA VAL A 73 -10.44 0.17 -6.76
C VAL A 73 -9.81 1.52 -6.35
N PRO A 74 -10.53 2.35 -5.58
CA PRO A 74 -9.98 3.61 -5.08
C PRO A 74 -8.65 3.36 -4.37
N SER A 75 -7.64 4.15 -4.70
CA SER A 75 -6.28 3.94 -4.21
C SER A 75 -5.64 5.28 -3.84
N ALA A 76 -4.95 5.33 -2.71
CA ALA A 76 -4.13 6.46 -2.28
C ALA A 76 -2.75 5.93 -1.87
N ARG A 77 -1.71 6.74 -2.05
CA ARG A 77 -0.32 6.33 -1.79
C ARG A 77 0.51 7.46 -1.23
N PHE A 78 1.46 7.09 -0.39
CA PHE A 78 2.59 7.91 0.02
C PHE A 78 3.85 7.02 0.14
N MET A 79 5.02 7.63 0.26
CA MET A 79 6.31 6.92 0.28
C MET A 79 6.69 6.45 1.69
N GLY A 80 5.78 5.78 2.41
CA GLY A 80 5.95 5.46 3.84
C GLY A 80 7.24 4.74 4.21
N GLY A 81 7.72 3.79 3.40
CA GLY A 81 9.00 3.12 3.64
C GLY A 81 10.21 4.08 3.56
N ARG A 82 10.19 5.03 2.62
CA ARG A 82 11.26 6.03 2.48
C ARG A 82 11.21 7.06 3.60
N GLU A 83 10.02 7.51 3.97
CA GLU A 83 9.85 8.44 5.10
C GLU A 83 10.28 7.79 6.42
N TYR A 84 9.97 6.50 6.61
CA TYR A 84 10.47 5.71 7.72
C TYR A 84 12.00 5.74 7.79
N ASP A 85 12.69 5.42 6.70
CA ASP A 85 14.16 5.39 6.67
C ASP A 85 14.77 6.77 6.95
N MET A 86 14.20 7.84 6.39
CA MET A 86 14.66 9.21 6.59
C MET A 86 14.52 9.67 8.04
N ILE A 87 13.36 9.42 8.67
CA ILE A 87 13.11 9.85 10.05
C ILE A 87 13.89 8.99 11.04
N ARG A 88 13.92 7.67 10.82
CA ARG A 88 14.66 6.71 11.64
C ARG A 88 16.15 6.99 11.63
N ALA A 89 16.69 7.47 10.50
CA ALA A 89 18.09 7.88 10.37
C ALA A 89 19.10 6.82 10.87
N GLY A 90 18.79 5.54 10.66
CA GLY A 90 19.63 4.41 11.09
C GLY A 90 19.51 4.02 12.58
N SER A 91 18.65 4.69 13.35
CA SER A 91 18.44 4.37 14.77
C SER A 91 17.76 3.02 14.97
N ASP A 92 18.29 2.21 15.90
CA ASP A 92 17.74 0.91 16.33
C ASP A 92 17.08 0.98 17.70
N ALA A 93 16.86 2.20 18.21
CA ALA A 93 16.22 2.42 19.50
C ALA A 93 14.82 1.78 19.51
N ARG A 94 14.47 1.19 20.65
CA ARG A 94 13.13 0.67 20.90
C ARG A 94 12.47 1.56 21.94
N PRO A 95 11.31 2.15 21.64
CA PRO A 95 10.61 2.94 22.64
C PRO A 95 10.29 2.08 23.86
N ASP A 96 10.46 2.66 25.04
CA ASP A 96 9.99 2.09 26.30
C ASP A 96 8.63 2.71 26.72
N ALA A 97 8.18 2.44 27.94
CA ALA A 97 6.91 2.99 28.44
C ALA A 97 6.97 4.50 28.71
N VAL A 98 8.15 5.01 29.11
CA VAL A 98 8.37 6.43 29.41
C VAL A 98 8.36 7.24 28.12
N ASP A 99 9.04 6.75 27.08
CA ASP A 99 9.03 7.36 25.75
C ASP A 99 7.61 7.48 25.21
N ARG A 100 6.85 6.37 25.24
CA ARG A 100 5.45 6.33 24.76
C ARG A 100 4.55 7.32 25.50
N ALA A 101 4.64 7.32 26.83
CA ALA A 101 3.83 8.20 27.66
C ALA A 101 4.15 9.68 27.39
N ARG A 102 5.44 10.03 27.25
CA ARG A 102 5.85 11.40 26.96
C ARG A 102 5.38 11.86 25.57
N VAL A 103 5.58 11.04 24.53
CA VAL A 103 5.13 11.38 23.17
C VAL A 103 3.64 11.67 23.12
N LEU A 104 2.82 10.81 23.75
CA LEU A 104 1.36 10.99 23.77
C LEU A 104 0.95 12.21 24.58
N ARG A 105 1.51 12.39 25.78
CA ARG A 105 1.15 13.49 26.70
C ARG A 105 1.59 14.85 26.16
N ASP A 106 2.82 14.98 25.70
CA ASP A 106 3.43 16.26 25.32
C ASP A 106 3.20 16.57 23.83
N GLY A 107 2.66 15.63 23.06
CA GLY A 107 2.34 15.83 21.65
C GLY A 107 3.59 15.96 20.76
N VAL A 108 4.60 15.13 20.98
CA VAL A 108 5.80 15.01 20.12
C VAL A 108 5.36 14.43 18.78
N MET A 109 5.13 15.30 17.79
CA MET A 109 4.52 14.94 16.51
C MET A 109 5.43 15.29 15.34
N ILE A 110 5.40 14.42 14.34
CA ILE A 110 5.92 14.71 13.01
C ILE A 110 4.75 15.23 12.18
N LEU A 111 4.91 16.40 11.60
CA LEU A 111 3.95 16.97 10.66
C LEU A 111 4.45 16.79 9.23
N PRO A 112 3.58 16.41 8.29
CA PRO A 112 3.96 16.12 6.92
C PRO A 112 4.32 17.39 6.13
N SER A 113 5.11 17.28 5.06
CA SER A 113 5.53 16.04 4.37
C SER A 113 7.03 15.83 4.40
N VAL A 114 7.45 14.60 4.71
CA VAL A 114 8.87 14.18 4.72
C VAL A 114 9.38 14.00 3.28
N GLU A 115 8.56 13.42 2.41
CA GLU A 115 8.82 13.31 0.97
C GLU A 115 7.89 14.29 0.20
N PRO A 116 8.35 15.49 -0.18
CA PRO A 116 7.47 16.59 -0.62
C PRO A 116 6.62 16.30 -1.87
N GLY A 117 7.04 15.34 -2.69
CA GLY A 117 6.37 14.93 -3.92
C GLY A 117 5.39 13.75 -3.76
N SER A 118 5.12 13.31 -2.54
CA SER A 118 4.29 12.13 -2.28
C SER A 118 3.25 12.36 -1.17
N GLY A 119 2.22 11.53 -1.16
CA GLY A 119 1.23 11.49 -0.10
C GLY A 119 0.16 12.58 -0.15
N PRO A 120 -0.67 12.65 0.90
CA PRO A 120 -1.88 13.49 0.93
C PRO A 120 -1.60 14.99 1.16
N PHE A 121 -0.36 15.39 1.49
CA PHE A 121 0.00 16.77 1.83
C PHE A 121 1.13 17.33 0.96
N PRO A 122 0.93 17.51 -0.36
CA PRO A 122 1.97 17.99 -1.25
C PRO A 122 2.44 19.40 -0.87
N GLY A 123 3.74 19.67 -1.03
CA GLY A 123 4.31 21.02 -0.90
C GLY A 123 4.46 21.56 0.53
N ARG A 124 4.21 20.75 1.56
CA ARG A 124 4.46 21.12 2.96
C ARG A 124 5.78 20.50 3.44
N PRO A 125 6.69 21.27 4.05
CA PRO A 125 7.91 20.71 4.62
C PRO A 125 7.62 20.01 5.95
N MET A 126 8.29 18.88 6.20
CA MET A 126 8.23 18.21 7.48
C MET A 126 8.75 19.10 8.62
N ARG A 127 8.10 19.01 9.78
CA ARG A 127 8.58 19.61 11.04
C ARG A 127 8.16 18.79 12.25
N TRP A 128 8.90 18.95 13.34
CA TRP A 128 8.47 18.51 14.66
C TRP A 128 7.63 19.59 15.34
N THR A 129 6.57 19.20 16.06
CA THR A 129 5.87 20.10 16.99
C THR A 129 6.70 20.36 18.25
N VAL A 130 7.34 19.30 18.74
CA VAL A 130 8.26 19.26 19.87
C VAL A 130 9.38 18.32 19.46
N GLU A 131 10.64 18.72 19.62
CA GLU A 131 11.77 17.85 19.32
C GLU A 131 11.79 16.64 20.29
N PRO A 132 12.01 15.41 19.79
CA PRO A 132 12.14 14.24 20.64
C PRO A 132 13.40 14.39 21.51
N ALA A 133 13.28 14.07 22.80
CA ALA A 133 14.42 14.11 23.73
C ALA A 133 15.22 12.81 23.69
N THR A 134 14.61 11.71 23.24
CA THR A 134 15.25 10.41 23.11
C THR A 134 15.00 9.83 21.72
N GLU A 135 15.85 8.89 21.32
CA GLU A 135 15.63 8.12 20.09
C GLU A 135 14.41 7.19 20.20
N GLY A 136 14.06 6.73 21.40
CA GLY A 136 12.83 5.95 21.62
C GLY A 136 11.59 6.76 21.29
N GLU A 137 11.51 8.01 21.74
CA GLU A 137 10.41 8.92 21.40
C GLU A 137 10.33 9.19 19.89
N ARG A 138 11.48 9.40 19.23
CA ARG A 138 11.55 9.56 17.76
C ARG A 138 10.93 8.36 17.04
N ILE A 139 11.32 7.14 17.41
CA ILE A 139 10.84 5.91 16.78
C ILE A 139 9.36 5.67 17.04
N PHE A 140 8.87 5.99 18.24
CA PHE A 140 7.46 5.89 18.54
C PHE A 140 6.63 6.93 17.76
N ALA A 141 7.04 8.20 17.78
CA ALA A 141 6.38 9.27 17.02
C ALA A 141 6.39 9.00 15.50
N LEU A 142 7.47 8.43 14.97
CA LEU A 142 7.54 7.93 13.59
C LEU A 142 6.45 6.89 13.30
N SER A 143 6.27 5.91 14.19
CA SER A 143 5.26 4.87 14.03
C SER A 143 3.84 5.45 14.03
N LEU A 144 3.56 6.41 14.92
CA LEU A 144 2.28 7.13 14.95
C LEU A 144 2.05 7.97 13.68
N TYR A 145 3.08 8.69 13.23
CA TYR A 145 3.03 9.49 12.01
C TYR A 145 2.69 8.66 10.76
N LEU A 146 3.34 7.51 10.60
CA LEU A 146 3.04 6.62 9.47
C LEU A 146 1.58 6.14 9.51
N ALA A 147 1.04 5.82 10.70
CA ALA A 147 -0.35 5.42 10.84
C ALA A 147 -1.32 6.56 10.51
N LEU A 148 -1.00 7.80 10.91
CA LEU A 148 -1.79 9.00 10.59
C LEU A 148 -1.77 9.32 9.09
N MET A 149 -0.62 9.18 8.44
CA MET A 149 -0.49 9.34 6.98
C MET A 149 -1.27 8.25 6.23
N THR A 150 -1.22 7.00 6.71
CA THR A 150 -2.04 5.90 6.20
C THR A 150 -3.52 6.21 6.37
N GLU A 151 -3.97 6.61 7.56
CA GLU A 151 -5.39 6.91 7.79
C GLU A 151 -5.87 8.09 6.95
N THR A 152 -5.04 9.12 6.77
CA THR A 152 -5.37 10.22 5.86
C THR A 152 -5.59 9.70 4.43
N CYS A 153 -4.70 8.82 3.93
CA CYS A 153 -4.86 8.19 2.62
C CYS A 153 -6.13 7.36 2.53
N LEU A 154 -6.46 6.58 3.56
CA LEU A 154 -7.68 5.78 3.62
C LEU A 154 -8.93 6.68 3.62
N SER A 155 -8.94 7.74 4.42
CA SER A 155 -10.06 8.69 4.46
C SER A 155 -10.36 9.33 3.09
N LEU A 156 -9.34 9.58 2.26
CA LEU A 156 -9.53 10.08 0.89
C LEU A 156 -10.27 9.11 -0.04
N ILE A 157 -10.16 7.80 0.21
CA ILE A 157 -10.72 6.76 -0.66
C ILE A 157 -11.96 6.08 -0.08
N GLY A 158 -12.29 6.34 1.20
CA GLY A 158 -13.49 5.85 1.88
C GLY A 158 -13.65 4.33 1.89
N PRO A 159 -12.65 3.55 2.37
CA PRO A 159 -12.72 2.11 2.38
C PRO A 159 -13.77 1.65 3.41
N ARG A 160 -14.45 0.54 3.09
CA ARG A 160 -15.42 -0.12 3.97
C ARG A 160 -14.84 -1.43 4.49
N GLY A 161 -15.03 -1.71 5.77
CA GLY A 161 -14.55 -2.93 6.40
C GLY A 161 -13.10 -2.83 6.90
N PRO A 162 -12.55 -3.94 7.41
CA PRO A 162 -11.26 -3.95 8.05
C PRO A 162 -10.14 -3.58 7.08
N VAL A 163 -9.14 -2.87 7.59
CA VAL A 163 -7.93 -2.55 6.83
C VAL A 163 -6.93 -3.69 7.01
N ILE A 164 -6.56 -4.35 5.91
CA ILE A 164 -5.52 -5.38 5.91
C ILE A 164 -4.16 -4.71 5.72
N VAL A 165 -3.26 -4.87 6.68
CA VAL A 165 -1.88 -4.38 6.62
C VAL A 165 -0.94 -5.52 6.23
N GLU A 166 -0.20 -5.30 5.15
CA GLU A 166 0.83 -6.20 4.63
C GLU A 166 2.22 -5.57 4.69
N GLY A 167 3.25 -6.39 4.48
CA GLY A 167 4.64 -5.94 4.38
C GLY A 167 5.29 -5.65 5.74
N PRO A 168 6.45 -4.95 5.76
CA PRO A 168 7.22 -4.75 6.97
C PRO A 168 6.47 -4.05 8.12
N PHE A 169 5.54 -3.14 7.81
CA PHE A 169 4.76 -2.43 8.81
C PHE A 169 3.73 -3.30 9.53
N ALA A 170 3.37 -4.46 8.99
CA ALA A 170 2.56 -5.46 9.71
C ALA A 170 3.28 -6.03 10.95
N ARG A 171 4.57 -5.75 11.14
CA ARG A 171 5.33 -6.11 12.35
C ARG A 171 5.58 -4.93 13.29
N ASN A 172 5.12 -3.73 12.95
CA ASN A 172 5.27 -2.55 13.80
C ASN A 172 4.02 -2.41 14.70
N ALA A 173 4.17 -2.86 15.96
CA ALA A 173 3.07 -2.86 16.93
C ALA A 173 2.52 -1.46 17.22
N ASP A 174 3.39 -0.44 17.30
CA ASP A 174 2.97 0.94 17.61
C ASP A 174 2.20 1.57 16.42
N TYR A 175 2.61 1.28 15.18
CA TYR A 175 1.88 1.66 13.96
C TYR A 175 0.49 0.99 13.91
N LEU A 176 0.44 -0.32 14.11
CA LEU A 176 -0.81 -1.08 14.10
C LEU A 176 -1.76 -0.63 15.21
N ALA A 177 -1.20 -0.30 16.38
CA ALA A 177 -1.98 0.17 17.50
C ALA A 177 -2.65 1.51 17.20
N MET A 178 -1.88 2.45 16.63
CA MET A 178 -2.40 3.75 16.22
C MET A 178 -3.47 3.62 15.13
N LEU A 179 -3.22 2.82 14.10
CA LEU A 179 -4.19 2.64 13.02
C LEU A 179 -5.49 1.99 13.54
N SER A 180 -5.38 0.97 14.39
CA SER A 180 -6.54 0.31 15.01
C SER A 180 -7.32 1.27 15.93
N ALA A 181 -6.65 2.20 16.62
CA ALA A 181 -7.32 3.24 17.42
C ALA A 181 -8.21 4.19 16.59
N LEU A 182 -7.89 4.37 15.30
CA LEU A 182 -8.59 5.25 14.37
C LEU A 182 -9.66 4.53 13.52
N ARG A 183 -9.51 3.23 13.27
CA ARG A 183 -10.41 2.46 12.41
C ARG A 183 -11.49 1.73 13.20
N ALA A 184 -12.73 2.21 13.13
CA ALA A 184 -13.88 1.54 13.74
C ALA A 184 -14.15 0.13 13.16
N ASP A 185 -13.90 -0.04 11.86
CA ASP A 185 -14.10 -1.33 11.17
C ASP A 185 -12.96 -2.34 11.44
N GLY A 186 -11.96 -1.96 12.23
CA GLY A 186 -10.84 -2.81 12.61
C GLY A 186 -9.66 -2.77 11.63
N VAL A 187 -8.57 -3.40 12.09
CA VAL A 187 -7.33 -3.59 11.34
C VAL A 187 -6.94 -5.06 11.46
N GLU A 188 -6.47 -5.64 10.37
CA GLU A 188 -5.98 -7.00 10.31
C GLU A 188 -4.58 -7.04 9.72
N THR A 189 -3.82 -8.08 10.01
CA THR A 189 -2.49 -8.31 9.41
C THR A 189 -2.47 -9.62 8.65
N ALA A 190 -1.77 -9.65 7.52
CA ALA A 190 -1.47 -10.88 6.80
C ALA A 190 0.02 -11.21 6.97
N SER A 191 0.31 -12.31 7.67
CA SER A 191 1.64 -12.61 8.21
C SER A 191 2.60 -13.32 7.24
N SER A 192 2.13 -13.89 6.13
CA SER A 192 2.99 -14.83 5.36
C SER A 192 2.92 -14.79 3.82
N ALA A 193 2.26 -13.82 3.19
CA ALA A 193 2.20 -13.79 1.73
C ALA A 193 2.34 -12.36 1.20
N THR A 194 3.22 -12.17 0.22
CA THR A 194 3.04 -11.08 -0.72
C THR A 194 1.67 -11.29 -1.38
N GLY A 195 0.68 -10.44 -1.09
CA GLY A 195 -0.67 -10.55 -1.64
C GLY A 195 -0.68 -10.67 -3.16
N THR A 196 0.34 -10.12 -3.83
CA THR A 196 0.59 -10.26 -5.26
C THR A 196 0.78 -11.72 -5.72
N SER A 197 1.60 -12.49 -4.99
CA SER A 197 1.90 -13.89 -5.35
C SER A 197 0.72 -14.80 -5.08
N VAL A 198 0.04 -14.62 -3.94
CA VAL A 198 -1.18 -15.36 -3.62
C VAL A 198 -2.29 -15.01 -4.58
N GLY A 199 -2.47 -13.74 -4.93
CA GLY A 199 -3.37 -13.30 -5.97
C GLY A 199 -3.11 -14.04 -7.27
N ALA A 200 -1.87 -14.06 -7.76
CA ALA A 200 -1.49 -14.80 -8.97
C ALA A 200 -1.82 -16.31 -8.90
N VAL A 201 -1.64 -16.93 -7.74
CA VAL A 201 -1.99 -18.34 -7.50
C VAL A 201 -3.51 -18.54 -7.50
N MET A 202 -4.28 -17.66 -6.87
CA MET A 202 -5.75 -17.68 -6.89
C MET A 202 -6.29 -17.56 -8.31
N LEU A 203 -5.55 -16.91 -9.22
CA LEU A 203 -5.94 -16.86 -10.63
C LEU A 203 -5.80 -18.20 -11.36
N CYS A 204 -4.90 -19.05 -10.89
CA CYS A 204 -4.57 -20.31 -11.51
C CYS A 204 -5.31 -21.50 -10.88
N LEU A 205 -5.77 -21.36 -9.63
CA LEU A 205 -6.43 -22.41 -8.86
C LEU A 205 -7.93 -22.14 -8.75
N GLU A 206 -8.77 -23.08 -9.19
CA GLU A 206 -10.24 -23.01 -9.14
C GLU A 206 -10.83 -22.78 -7.72
N LYS A 207 -10.03 -23.01 -6.67
CA LYS A 207 -10.39 -22.80 -5.26
C LYS A 207 -9.26 -22.16 -4.46
N GLY A 208 -8.72 -21.05 -4.94
CA GLY A 208 -7.81 -20.23 -4.13
C GLY A 208 -8.54 -19.66 -2.92
N ALA A 209 -8.14 -20.03 -1.70
CA ALA A 209 -8.63 -19.38 -0.49
C ALA A 209 -7.94 -18.01 -0.32
N ALA A 210 -8.68 -17.03 0.17
CA ALA A 210 -8.08 -15.78 0.60
C ALA A 210 -7.04 -16.07 1.69
N PRO A 211 -5.91 -15.34 1.72
CA PRO A 211 -4.90 -15.53 2.76
C PRO A 211 -5.53 -15.26 4.13
N ALA A 212 -5.15 -16.08 5.11
CA ALA A 212 -5.60 -15.88 6.49
C ALA A 212 -5.07 -14.54 7.03
N THR A 213 -5.94 -13.82 7.71
CA THR A 213 -5.64 -12.56 8.37
C THR A 213 -5.89 -12.67 9.87
N GLU A 214 -5.14 -11.92 10.65
CA GLU A 214 -5.27 -11.87 12.11
C GLU A 214 -5.69 -10.46 12.55
N PRO A 215 -6.76 -10.31 13.35
CA PRO A 215 -7.20 -9.02 13.83
C PRO A 215 -6.21 -8.42 14.82
N VAL A 216 -5.97 -7.12 14.69
CA VAL A 216 -5.14 -6.35 15.62
C VAL A 216 -6.00 -5.89 16.78
N VAL A 217 -5.77 -6.49 17.95
CA VAL A 217 -6.39 -6.06 19.20
C VAL A 217 -5.51 -5.01 19.86
N THR A 218 -6.10 -3.86 20.19
CA THR A 218 -5.43 -2.78 20.90
C THR A 218 -6.03 -2.58 22.29
N GLY A 219 -5.22 -2.03 23.20
CA GLY A 219 -5.67 -1.65 24.54
C GLY A 219 -6.46 -0.35 24.52
N ASP A 220 -6.26 0.50 25.52
CA ASP A 220 -6.91 1.81 25.58
C ASP A 220 -6.50 2.71 24.39
N ALA A 221 -7.47 2.99 23.51
CA ALA A 221 -7.31 3.80 22.31
C ALA A 221 -7.46 5.32 22.59
N GLY A 222 -7.91 5.73 23.77
CA GLY A 222 -8.19 7.14 24.10
C GLY A 222 -7.01 8.07 23.83
N PRO A 223 -5.82 7.82 24.43
CA PRO A 223 -4.64 8.67 24.24
C PRO A 223 -4.20 8.81 22.77
N MET A 224 -4.34 7.74 21.98
CA MET A 224 -3.99 7.73 20.56
C MET A 224 -4.97 8.56 19.72
N ARG A 225 -6.28 8.47 20.01
CA ARG A 225 -7.28 9.31 19.35
C ARG A 225 -7.10 10.79 19.69
N ASP A 226 -6.83 11.11 20.95
CA ASP A 226 -6.55 12.48 21.37
C ASP A 226 -5.29 13.04 20.68
N TYR A 227 -4.25 12.22 20.57
CA TYR A 227 -3.04 12.56 19.81
C TYR A 227 -3.35 12.83 18.33
N ALA A 228 -4.16 11.98 17.69
CA ALA A 228 -4.57 12.17 16.30
C ALA A 228 -5.39 13.45 16.09
N MET A 229 -6.31 13.76 17.00
CA MET A 229 -7.10 15.00 16.97
C MET A 229 -6.20 16.24 17.05
N ARG A 230 -5.22 16.23 17.96
CA ARG A 230 -4.24 17.33 18.06
C ARG A 230 -3.36 17.43 16.82
N TRP A 231 -2.92 16.30 16.27
CA TRP A 231 -2.14 16.27 15.03
C TRP A 231 -2.92 16.88 13.86
N GLN A 232 -4.19 16.52 13.70
CA GLN A 232 -5.06 17.06 12.66
C GLN A 232 -5.28 18.57 12.80
N ALA A 233 -5.34 19.10 14.03
CA ALA A 233 -5.47 20.52 14.29
C ALA A 233 -4.23 21.36 13.88
N HIS A 234 -3.09 20.72 13.61
CA HIS A 234 -1.88 21.37 13.12
C HIS A 234 -1.76 21.43 11.58
N LEU A 235 -2.70 20.81 10.86
CA LEU A 235 -2.75 20.73 9.39
C LEU A 235 -3.66 21.80 8.80
#